data_AF-A0A3C1YWX2-F1
#
_entry.id   AF-A0A3C1YWX2-F1
#
_cell.length_a   1.000
_cell.length_b   1.000
_cell.length_c   1.000
_cell.angle_alpha   90.00
_cell.angle_beta   90.00
_cell.angle_gamma   90.00
#
_symmetry.space_group_name_H-M   'P 1'
#
loop_
_entity.id
_entity.type
_entity.pdbx_description
1 polymer ?
#
loop_
_entity_poly.entity_id
_entity_poly.type
_entity_poly.pdbx_seq_one_letter_code
_entity_poly.pdbx_strand_id
1 'polypeptide(L)' 'VANDVSAAGSGFGSDTNRVVLLASDGEAEELPLLPKRDVAGRILDRILTLQTGRRMTT' A
#
# COMPACT_ATOMS: atom_id res chain seq x y z
N VAL A 1 3.32 -0.88 4.98
CA VAL A 1 1.97 -0.34 4.68
C VAL A 1 1.45 0.29 5.96
N ALA A 2 1.04 1.55 5.93
CA ALA A 2 0.49 2.26 7.08
C ALA A 2 -0.90 2.82 6.74
N ASN A 3 -1.80 2.88 7.72
CA ASN A 3 -3.11 3.51 7.58
C ASN A 3 -3.54 4.12 8.92
N ASP A 4 -4.26 5.24 8.87
CA ASP A 4 -4.92 5.82 10.04
C ASP A 4 -6.31 5.17 10.20
N VAL A 5 -6.43 4.26 11.17
CA VAL A 5 -7.67 3.54 11.44
C VAL A 5 -8.77 4.41 12.02
N SER A 6 -8.45 5.60 12.54
CA SER A 6 -9.42 6.56 13.09
C SER A 6 -10.07 7.43 12.01
N ALA A 7 -9.44 7.51 10.83
CA ALA A 7 -9.94 8.29 9.72
C ALA A 7 -11.19 7.65 9.08
N ALA A 8 -12.13 8.50 8.67
CA ALA A 8 -13.34 8.07 7.98
C ALA A 8 -13.01 7.23 6.73
N GLY A 9 -13.62 6.06 6.63
CA GLY A 9 -13.40 5.14 5.51
C GLY A 9 -12.09 4.33 5.55
N SER A 10 -11.28 4.44 6.61
CA SER A 10 -10.01 3.68 6.77
C SER A 10 -10.00 2.72 7.96
N GLY A 11 -11.08 2.73 8.74
CA GLY A 11 -11.26 1.87 9.90
C GLY A 11 -11.67 0.43 9.58
N PHE A 12 -11.78 -0.36 10.65
CA PHE A 12 -12.35 -1.70 10.59
C PHE A 12 -13.81 -1.67 10.11
N GLY A 13 -14.26 -2.72 9.44
CA GLY A 13 -15.62 -2.84 8.92
C GLY A 13 -15.98 -1.96 7.70
N SER A 14 -15.11 -1.02 7.28
CA SER A 14 -15.30 -0.25 6.04
C SER A 14 -14.97 -1.08 4.78
N ASP A 15 -15.53 -0.73 3.63
CA ASP A 15 -15.16 -1.33 2.34
C ASP A 15 -13.95 -0.64 1.68
N THR A 16 -13.56 0.53 2.18
CA THR A 16 -12.47 1.35 1.65
C THR A 16 -11.27 1.40 2.60
N ASN A 17 -10.15 1.92 2.13
CA ASN A 17 -9.00 2.29 2.95
C ASN A 17 -8.18 3.40 2.29
N ARG A 18 -7.54 4.25 3.10
CA ARG A 18 -6.49 5.19 2.68
C ARG A 18 -5.19 4.74 3.32
N VAL A 19 -4.18 4.45 2.51
CA VAL A 19 -2.91 3.89 2.99
C VAL A 19 -1.71 4.65 2.45
N VAL A 20 -0.60 4.59 3.19
CA VAL A 20 0.73 5.02 2.76
C VAL A 20 1.61 3.78 2.58
N LEU A 21 2.21 3.64 1.39
CA LEU A 21 3.19 2.61 1.11
C LEU A 21 4.59 3.15 1.41
N LEU A 22 5.16 2.69 2.51
CA LEU A 22 6.51 3.07 2.96
C LEU A 22 7.53 2.06 2.40
N ALA A 23 8.59 2.57 1.77
CA ALA A 23 9.72 1.81 1.28
C ALA A 23 10.94 1.93 2.21
N SER A 24 11.90 1.02 2.08
CA SER A 24 13.08 0.93 2.96
C SER A 24 14.10 2.06 2.75
N ASP A 25 14.05 2.72 1.60
CA ASP A 25 14.86 3.89 1.24
C ASP A 25 14.27 5.21 1.78
N GLY A 26 13.13 5.15 2.46
CA GLY A 26 12.43 6.31 3.00
C GLY A 26 11.37 6.89 2.07
N GLU A 27 11.21 6.34 0.85
CA GLU A 27 10.14 6.76 -0.05
C GLU A 27 8.76 6.40 0.53
N ALA A 28 7.80 7.31 0.33
CA ALA A 28 6.43 7.18 0.80
C ALA A 28 5.45 7.52 -0.32
N GLU A 29 4.61 6.55 -0.69
CA GLU A 29 3.54 6.74 -1.67
C GLU A 29 2.20 6.82 -0.95
N GLU A 30 1.54 7.98 -1.00
CA GLU A 30 0.18 8.15 -0.49
C GLU A 30 -0.83 7.70 -1.53
N LEU A 31 -1.69 6.75 -1.14
CA LEU A 31 -2.82 6.34 -1.97
C LEU A 31 -4.07 7.14 -1.61
N PRO A 32 -4.92 7.49 -2.59
CA PRO A 32 -6.23 8.07 -2.30
C PRO A 32 -7.09 7.07 -1.52
N LEU A 33 -8.26 7.51 -1.03
CA LEU A 33 -9.24 6.60 -0.47
C LEU A 33 -9.75 5.67 -1.58
N LEU A 34 -9.54 4.36 -1.42
CA LEU A 34 -9.83 3.35 -2.43
C LEU A 34 -10.58 2.17 -1.82
N PRO A 35 -11.32 1.37 -2.61
CA PRO A 35 -11.78 0.06 -2.16
C PRO A 35 -10.62 -0.79 -1.64
N LYS A 36 -10.84 -1.55 -0.56
CA LYS A 36 -9.81 -2.42 0.04
C LYS A 36 -9.20 -3.40 -0.95
N ARG A 37 -10.00 -3.86 -1.92
CA ARG A 37 -9.55 -4.76 -2.99
C ARG A 37 -8.54 -4.09 -3.92
N ASP A 38 -8.74 -2.81 -4.24
CA ASP A 38 -7.82 -2.05 -5.10
C ASP A 38 -6.53 -1.71 -4.35
N VAL A 39 -6.64 -1.40 -3.05
CA VAL A 39 -5.47 -1.24 -2.16
C VAL A 39 -4.63 -2.53 -2.13
N ALA A 40 -5.27 -3.69 -2.00
CA ALA A 40 -4.58 -4.98 -2.02
C ALA A 40 -3.85 -5.23 -3.35
N GLY A 41 -4.48 -4.88 -4.48
CA GLY A 41 -3.85 -4.94 -5.81
C GLY A 41 -2.57 -4.09 -5.87
N ARG A 42 -2.64 -2.82 -5.45
CA ARG A 42 -1.47 -1.92 -5.43
C ARG A 42 -0.34 -2.42 -4.53
N ILE A 43 -0.67 -2.99 -3.37
CA ILE A 43 0.33 -3.61 -2.47
C ILE A 43 1.02 -4.79 -3.18
N LEU A 44 0.25 -5.65 -3.86
CA LEU A 44 0.78 -6.80 -4.57
C LEU A 44 1.71 -6.35 -5.73
N ASP A 45 1.28 -5.37 -6.52
CA ASP A 45 2.08 -4.82 -7.62
C ASP A 45 3.42 -4.26 -7.11
N ARG A 46 3.39 -3.56 -5.97
CA ARG A 46 4.61 -3.02 -5.34
C ARG A 46 5.54 -4.15 -4.90
N ILE A 47 5.02 -5.21 -4.27
CA ILE A 47 5.81 -6.39 -3.85
C ILE A 47 6.46 -7.07 -5.05
N LEU A 48 5.71 -7.28 -6.15
CA LEU A 48 6.24 -7.91 -7.36
C LEU A 48 7.36 -7.07 -7.98
N THR A 49 7.19 -5.75 -8.01
CA THR A 49 8.21 -4.82 -8.53
C THR A 49 9.50 -4.88 -7.70
N LEU A 50 9.39 -4.89 -6.36
CA LEU A 50 10.53 -5.02 -5.45
C LEU A 50 11.27 -6.35 -5.62
N GLN A 51 10.54 -7.45 -5.80
CA GLN A 51 11.15 -8.76 -6.03
C GLN A 51 11.89 -8.85 -7.37
N THR A 52 11.34 -8.24 -8.43
CA THR A 52 12.02 -8.17 -9.73
C THR A 52 13.33 -7.40 -9.63
N GLY A 53 13.31 -6.22 -9.01
CA GLY A 53 14.53 -5.41 -8.81
C GLY A 53 15.63 -6.16 -8.04
N ARG A 54 15.25 -6.90 -6.99
CA ARG A 54 16.19 -7.68 -6.18
C ARG A 54 16.79 -8.89 -6.90
N ARG A 55 16.07 -9.47 -7.87
CA ARG A 55 16.59 -10.59 -8.69
C ARG A 55 17.57 -10.13 -9.76
N MET A 56 17.56 -8.86 -10.15
CA MET A 56 18.48 -8.32 -11.16
C MET A 56 19.82 -7.84 -10.59
N THR A 57 19.95 -7.74 -9.27
CA THR A 57 21.19 -7.35 -8.58
C THR A 57 22.11 -8.53 -8.21
N THR A 58 21.96 -9.68 -8.87
CA THR A 58 22.80 -10.89 -8.68
C THR A 58 23.52 -11.21 -9.98
#